data_AF-A0A8C0IM04-F1
#
_entry.id   AF-A0A8C0IM04-F1
#
_cell.length_a   1.000
_cell.length_b   1.000
_cell.length_c   1.000
_cell.angle_alpha   90.00
_cell.angle_beta   90.00
_cell.angle_gamma   90.00
#
_symmetry.space_group_name_H-M   'P 1'
#
loop_
_entity.id
_entity.type
_entity.pdbx_description
1 polymer ?
#
loop_
_entity_poly.entity_id
_entity_poly.type
_entity_poly.pdbx_seq_one_letter_code
_entity_poly.pdbx_strand_id
1 'polypeptide(L)'
;LERYAKLTTSAHNVFNLYYDHLGSLNIISLNESVSDSLEIHLLDQDDIGFDGPLSPQYITEQQMVFFEHIPLNGKSRSVQKSRFYGLHKGKVLQYWPSGSATIVNVFHHEYPPQYLSSVIVDVLEKFPFESEDKNSFIHNSLSILKVSDTTRVNSEKVVSSSLHVFKSSDIEKTVVIPGFSSFLIVEVLDSLNALADATMPERVPFNKTFTSDMWFVYDFGTKNGRKWKIIVDSCRYWVKELNNLPLNAIKYLDLTQTFNFGFRLVVGNPSIFKVKAKDYWDDTDSYTMEFSVTNNFYKQGKSSMAVILTKASLVCDVSTIVLTVKSGCSYSKSMHYISPVSISAQSWLHGDPKDPYGFKLLKQLPVNYRPPSKLGIAVPLTDNFYNADPSKPRMRDYFAGSKNSGAYKQCANKSTRAECNCNDNEKLSFFVAFSDCKEKALRMKYPVTRLPVHFRVDSENEYTPLVSPFFVTVTEVNHRTNWEVAGMDRGFIHQCCFVLFSQGSELFHFRVATIPGVSFCNLLDEFQIYVDEAPLAFPGQYLVSTVTAVLVGGIIFVIFMLQIYKINIWNKVKSKVRKKNKVSVSETSATVTSASS
;
A
#
# COMPACT_ATOMS: atom_id res chain seq x y z
N LEU A 1 -4.46 20.93 -19.46
CA LEU A 1 -5.65 20.10 -19.15
C LEU A 1 -5.58 18.66 -19.69
N GLU A 2 -4.46 18.21 -20.28
CA GLU A 2 -4.34 16.86 -20.88
C GLU A 2 -3.85 15.77 -19.89
N ARG A 3 -4.39 15.71 -18.67
CA ARG A 3 -3.88 14.81 -17.60
C ARG A 3 -4.68 13.53 -17.35
N TYR A 4 -5.68 13.22 -18.18
CA TYR A 4 -6.48 12.01 -18.04
C TYR A 4 -6.55 11.25 -19.36
N ALA A 5 -6.04 10.02 -19.38
CA ALA A 5 -6.36 9.09 -20.46
C ALA A 5 -7.71 8.44 -20.12
N LYS A 6 -8.77 8.95 -20.75
CA LYS A 6 -10.14 8.47 -20.60
C LYS A 6 -10.33 7.30 -21.59
N LEU A 7 -10.64 6.10 -21.11
CA LEU A 7 -10.93 4.95 -21.98
C LEU A 7 -12.35 5.02 -22.61
N THR A 8 -13.16 6.03 -22.28
CA THR A 8 -14.42 6.34 -22.96
C THR A 8 -14.76 7.83 -22.86
N THR A 9 -15.04 8.47 -24.00
CA THR A 9 -15.58 9.84 -24.06
C THR A 9 -17.03 9.85 -23.59
N SER A 10 -17.29 10.27 -22.35
CA SER A 10 -18.65 10.70 -21.97
C SER A 10 -18.95 12.05 -22.61
N ALA A 11 -20.05 12.14 -23.36
CA ALA A 11 -20.50 13.32 -24.09
C ALA A 11 -21.40 14.25 -23.25
N HIS A 12 -21.32 14.20 -21.92
CA HIS A 12 -22.26 14.91 -21.04
C HIS A 12 -21.52 15.78 -20.02
N ASN A 13 -22.01 17.01 -19.85
CA ASN A 13 -21.60 17.97 -18.81
C ASN A 13 -21.92 17.38 -17.43
N VAL A 14 -20.92 17.28 -16.56
CA VAL A 14 -21.04 16.67 -15.21
C VAL A 14 -20.94 17.76 -14.16
N PHE A 15 -21.99 18.53 -13.89
CA PHE A 15 -21.93 19.48 -12.75
C PHE A 15 -23.29 19.71 -12.09
N ASN A 16 -23.76 18.70 -11.36
CA ASN A 16 -24.73 18.90 -10.27
C ASN A 16 -24.03 18.53 -8.96
N LEU A 17 -23.93 19.47 -8.02
CA LEU A 17 -23.33 19.27 -6.69
C LEU A 17 -24.45 19.03 -5.67
N TYR A 18 -24.41 17.89 -5.01
CA TYR A 18 -25.33 17.55 -3.92
C TYR A 18 -24.64 17.84 -2.59
N TYR A 19 -25.29 18.60 -1.70
CA TYR A 19 -24.77 18.82 -0.35
C TYR A 19 -25.90 18.78 0.68
N ASP A 20 -25.67 18.06 1.77
CA ASP A 20 -26.55 18.08 2.93
C ASP A 20 -26.16 19.25 3.83
N HIS A 21 -27.12 20.10 4.16
CA HIS A 21 -26.94 21.14 5.15
C HIS A 21 -28.05 21.05 6.21
N LEU A 22 -27.66 20.59 7.40
CA LEU A 22 -28.54 20.46 8.58
C LEU A 22 -29.76 19.55 8.35
N GLY A 23 -29.63 18.51 7.51
CA GLY A 23 -30.68 17.54 7.22
C GLY A 23 -31.54 17.88 6.00
N SER A 24 -31.33 19.02 5.35
CA SER A 24 -31.91 19.34 4.05
C SER A 24 -30.89 19.08 2.95
N LEU A 25 -31.21 18.13 2.06
CA LEU A 25 -30.38 17.83 0.90
C LEU A 25 -30.57 18.94 -0.14
N ASN A 26 -29.50 19.55 -0.61
CA ASN A 26 -29.52 20.61 -1.61
C ASN A 26 -28.86 20.11 -2.90
N ILE A 27 -29.38 20.54 -4.05
CA ILE A 27 -28.72 20.36 -5.34
C ILE A 27 -28.39 21.72 -5.94
N ILE A 28 -27.14 21.89 -6.33
CA ILE A 28 -26.66 23.04 -7.09
C ILE A 28 -26.44 22.57 -8.53
N SER A 29 -27.19 23.15 -9.47
CA SER A 29 -27.06 22.92 -10.90
C SER A 29 -26.54 24.16 -11.59
N LEU A 30 -25.73 24.00 -12.64
CA LEU A 30 -25.28 25.14 -13.44
C LEU A 30 -26.34 25.46 -14.52
N ASN A 31 -26.92 26.65 -14.47
CA ASN A 31 -27.94 27.10 -15.42
C ASN A 31 -27.60 28.48 -15.98
N GLU A 32 -27.20 28.52 -17.27
CA GLU A 32 -26.78 29.75 -17.99
C GLU A 32 -27.89 30.81 -18.09
N SER A 33 -29.15 30.47 -17.81
CA SER A 33 -30.27 31.42 -17.83
C SER A 33 -30.43 32.24 -16.54
N VAL A 34 -29.65 31.94 -15.50
CA VAL A 34 -29.63 32.66 -14.21
C VAL A 34 -28.37 33.54 -14.14
N SER A 35 -28.47 34.75 -13.58
CA SER A 35 -27.36 35.74 -13.55
C SER A 35 -26.04 35.19 -13.00
N ASP A 36 -26.14 34.27 -12.05
CA ASP A 36 -25.00 33.71 -11.33
C ASP A 36 -24.63 32.30 -11.83
N SER A 37 -25.30 31.86 -12.91
CA SER A 37 -25.19 30.53 -13.50
C SER A 37 -25.43 29.36 -12.53
N LEU A 38 -26.00 29.63 -11.35
CA LEU A 38 -26.20 28.68 -10.24
C LEU A 38 -27.68 28.62 -9.89
N GLU A 39 -28.27 27.44 -9.99
CA GLU A 39 -29.64 27.15 -9.59
C GLU A 39 -29.60 26.17 -8.41
N ILE A 40 -30.15 26.59 -7.27
CA ILE A 40 -30.19 25.80 -6.04
C ILE A 40 -31.61 25.28 -5.85
N HIS A 41 -31.79 23.95 -5.81
CA HIS A 41 -33.04 23.33 -5.42
C HIS A 41 -32.91 22.65 -4.06
N LEU A 42 -33.86 22.94 -3.18
CA LEU A 42 -34.04 22.29 -1.88
C LEU A 42 -34.74 20.94 -2.11
N LEU A 43 -34.10 19.83 -1.76
CA LEU A 43 -34.71 18.49 -1.77
C LEU A 43 -35.23 18.22 -0.34
N ASP A 44 -36.28 18.92 0.04
CA ASP A 44 -36.89 18.84 1.39
C ASP A 44 -37.89 17.67 1.55
N GLN A 45 -37.87 16.71 0.63
CA GLN A 45 -38.76 15.54 0.66
C GLN A 45 -37.99 14.28 0.27
N ASP A 46 -38.20 13.20 1.03
CA ASP A 46 -37.81 11.83 0.65
C ASP A 46 -38.35 11.47 -0.75
N ASP A 47 -39.42 12.15 -1.19
CA ASP A 47 -40.08 12.02 -2.47
C ASP A 47 -39.74 13.19 -3.40
N ILE A 48 -38.94 12.92 -4.43
CA ILE A 48 -38.63 13.87 -5.52
C ILE A 48 -39.63 13.77 -6.68
N GLY A 49 -40.75 13.08 -6.46
CA GLY A 49 -41.87 12.99 -7.40
C GLY A 49 -42.65 14.29 -7.54
N PHE A 50 -43.55 14.32 -8.52
CA PHE A 50 -44.33 15.51 -8.87
C PHE A 50 -45.84 15.23 -8.94
N ASP A 51 -46.66 16.29 -9.02
CA ASP A 51 -48.12 16.19 -9.04
C ASP A 51 -48.65 16.08 -10.48
N GLY A 52 -48.49 14.91 -11.10
CA GLY A 52 -49.07 14.60 -12.41
C GLY A 52 -49.30 13.10 -12.61
N PRO A 53 -50.37 12.67 -13.27
CA PRO A 53 -50.63 11.24 -13.45
C PRO A 53 -49.58 10.60 -14.36
N LEU A 54 -49.22 9.36 -14.05
CA LEU A 54 -48.33 8.55 -14.89
C LEU A 54 -49.11 7.48 -15.64
N SER A 55 -48.75 7.24 -16.89
CA SER A 55 -49.34 6.16 -17.70
C SER A 55 -48.31 5.05 -17.93
N PRO A 56 -48.46 3.90 -17.26
CA PRO A 56 -47.58 2.75 -17.51
C PRO A 56 -47.83 2.12 -18.89
N GLN A 57 -46.76 1.58 -19.45
CA GLN A 57 -46.72 0.83 -20.69
C GLN A 57 -45.74 -0.32 -20.54
N TYR A 58 -46.17 -1.55 -20.86
CA TYR A 58 -45.28 -2.71 -20.84
C TYR A 58 -44.40 -2.77 -22.09
N ILE A 59 -43.11 -3.06 -21.87
CA ILE A 59 -42.19 -3.55 -22.92
C ILE A 59 -41.95 -5.05 -22.69
N THR A 60 -41.51 -5.43 -21.49
CA THR A 60 -41.29 -6.83 -21.06
C THR A 60 -41.69 -7.00 -19.59
N GLU A 61 -41.57 -8.20 -19.04
CA GLU A 61 -41.78 -8.41 -17.60
C GLU A 61 -40.74 -7.67 -16.72
N GLN A 62 -39.55 -7.39 -17.25
CA GLN A 62 -38.50 -6.68 -16.53
C GLN A 62 -38.46 -5.17 -16.82
N GLN A 63 -39.15 -4.70 -17.85
CA GLN A 63 -39.07 -3.30 -18.30
C GLN A 63 -40.42 -2.69 -18.63
N MET A 64 -40.64 -1.50 -18.06
CA MET A 64 -41.84 -0.69 -18.29
C MET A 64 -41.46 0.74 -18.66
N VAL A 65 -42.36 1.44 -19.34
CA VAL A 65 -42.26 2.87 -19.60
C VAL A 65 -43.38 3.57 -18.87
N PHE A 66 -43.07 4.65 -18.18
CA PHE A 66 -44.06 5.53 -17.54
C PHE A 66 -44.07 6.87 -18.28
N PHE A 67 -45.22 7.23 -18.83
CA PHE A 67 -45.41 8.52 -19.50
C PHE A 67 -45.99 9.54 -18.53
N GLU A 68 -45.39 10.72 -18.46
CA GLU A 68 -45.90 11.85 -17.69
C GLU A 68 -47.01 12.54 -18.47
N HIS A 69 -48.22 12.51 -17.93
CA HIS A 69 -49.35 13.23 -18.51
C HIS A 69 -49.54 14.60 -17.86
N ILE A 70 -49.97 15.59 -18.65
CA ILE A 70 -50.27 16.95 -18.15
C ILE A 70 -51.44 16.87 -17.15
N PRO A 71 -51.35 17.47 -15.95
CA PRO A 71 -52.44 17.41 -14.98
C PRO A 71 -53.76 17.97 -15.52
N LEU A 72 -54.86 17.28 -15.21
CA LEU A 72 -56.21 17.65 -15.69
C LEU A 72 -56.76 18.90 -14.99
N ASN A 73 -56.28 19.22 -13.78
CA ASN A 73 -56.72 20.40 -13.02
C ASN A 73 -55.99 21.67 -13.48
N GLY A 74 -56.75 22.59 -14.08
CA GLY A 74 -56.30 23.77 -14.83
C GLY A 74 -55.53 24.89 -14.09
N LYS A 75 -54.86 24.63 -12.96
CA LYS A 75 -54.02 25.67 -12.30
C LYS A 75 -52.63 25.87 -12.93
N SER A 76 -52.27 25.10 -13.96
CA SER A 76 -50.94 25.22 -14.60
C SER A 76 -50.92 24.89 -16.11
N ARG A 77 -51.96 25.26 -16.87
CA ARG A 77 -51.84 25.24 -18.34
C ARG A 77 -50.73 26.18 -18.86
N SER A 78 -50.19 27.06 -18.02
CA SER A 78 -49.09 27.97 -18.33
C SER A 78 -47.68 27.40 -18.14
N VAL A 79 -47.51 26.18 -17.60
CA VAL A 79 -46.19 25.55 -17.44
C VAL A 79 -46.15 24.23 -18.21
N GLN A 80 -45.89 24.31 -19.52
CA GLN A 80 -45.53 23.18 -20.39
C GLN A 80 -44.05 22.82 -20.19
N LYS A 81 -43.62 22.52 -18.96
CA LYS A 81 -42.28 22.00 -18.71
C LYS A 81 -42.40 20.58 -18.18
N SER A 82 -41.73 19.64 -18.86
CA SER A 82 -41.53 18.26 -18.41
C SER A 82 -41.06 18.25 -16.96
N ARG A 83 -41.64 17.40 -16.13
CA ARG A 83 -41.27 17.30 -14.71
C ARG A 83 -40.32 16.15 -14.44
N PHE A 84 -40.22 15.18 -15.34
CA PHE A 84 -39.04 14.32 -15.32
C PHE A 84 -37.81 15.10 -15.80
N TYR A 85 -36.70 14.97 -15.08
CA TYR A 85 -35.40 15.55 -15.41
C TYR A 85 -34.29 14.52 -15.22
N GLY A 86 -33.07 14.81 -15.69
CA GLY A 86 -31.91 13.93 -15.54
C GLY A 86 -31.60 13.52 -14.09
N LEU A 87 -32.03 14.30 -13.10
CA LEU A 87 -31.95 13.98 -11.67
C LEU A 87 -32.64 12.66 -11.28
N HIS A 88 -33.72 12.29 -11.98
CA HIS A 88 -34.48 11.07 -11.70
C HIS A 88 -33.77 9.80 -12.17
N LYS A 89 -32.73 9.91 -12.99
CA LYS A 89 -31.96 8.76 -13.45
C LYS A 89 -31.25 8.08 -12.28
N GLY A 90 -31.43 6.76 -12.15
CA GLY A 90 -30.91 5.95 -11.05
C GLY A 90 -31.72 6.04 -9.76
N LYS A 91 -32.87 6.73 -9.76
CA LYS A 91 -33.80 6.80 -8.62
C LYS A 91 -34.85 5.71 -8.74
N VAL A 92 -35.55 5.41 -7.63
CA VAL A 92 -36.57 4.35 -7.59
C VAL A 92 -37.95 4.97 -7.62
N LEU A 93 -38.76 4.57 -8.61
CA LEU A 93 -40.20 4.79 -8.62
C LEU A 93 -40.84 3.70 -7.75
N GLN A 94 -41.43 4.09 -6.63
CA GLN A 94 -42.10 3.18 -5.69
C GLN A 94 -43.60 3.43 -5.69
N TYR A 95 -44.38 2.35 -5.63
CA TYR A 95 -45.84 2.36 -5.54
C TYR A 95 -46.32 1.72 -4.24
N TRP A 96 -47.37 2.26 -3.62
CA TRP A 96 -47.95 1.72 -2.40
C TRP A 96 -49.19 0.85 -2.68
N PRO A 97 -49.33 -0.36 -2.11
CA PRO A 97 -48.51 -0.95 -1.03
C PRO A 97 -47.28 -1.74 -1.50
N SER A 98 -47.21 -2.11 -2.77
CA SER A 98 -46.12 -2.91 -3.35
C SER A 98 -45.82 -2.43 -4.77
N GLY A 99 -44.60 -2.69 -5.24
CA GLY A 99 -44.18 -2.34 -6.59
C GLY A 99 -43.08 -1.27 -6.58
N SER A 100 -41.98 -1.56 -7.26
CA SER A 100 -40.85 -0.64 -7.36
C SER A 100 -40.04 -0.88 -8.62
N ALA A 101 -39.48 0.18 -9.19
CA ALA A 101 -38.65 0.10 -10.37
C ALA A 101 -37.56 1.17 -10.38
N THR A 102 -36.37 0.84 -10.90
CA THR A 102 -35.27 1.80 -11.03
C THR A 102 -35.40 2.55 -12.35
N ILE A 103 -35.36 3.89 -12.33
CA ILE A 103 -35.40 4.72 -13.52
C ILE A 103 -34.05 4.63 -14.24
N VAL A 104 -34.04 4.04 -15.44
CA VAL A 104 -32.82 3.83 -16.23
C VAL A 104 -32.53 5.03 -17.12
N ASN A 105 -33.56 5.63 -17.71
CA ASN A 105 -33.42 6.79 -18.57
C ASN A 105 -34.67 7.66 -18.59
N VAL A 106 -34.50 8.92 -18.98
CA VAL A 106 -35.56 9.92 -19.13
C VAL A 106 -35.59 10.40 -20.58
N PHE A 107 -36.77 10.48 -21.17
CA PHE A 107 -37.03 10.94 -22.53
C PHE A 107 -38.01 12.10 -22.48
N HIS A 108 -37.77 13.13 -23.28
CA HIS A 108 -38.69 14.26 -23.44
C HIS A 108 -39.37 14.15 -24.80
N HIS A 109 -40.67 14.44 -24.84
CA HIS A 109 -41.48 14.29 -26.03
C HIS A 109 -42.02 15.64 -26.48
N GLU A 110 -42.00 15.86 -27.79
CA GLU A 110 -42.71 16.99 -28.43
C GLU A 110 -44.12 16.57 -28.90
N TYR A 111 -44.35 15.27 -29.04
CA TYR A 111 -45.60 14.66 -29.45
C TYR A 111 -45.75 13.25 -28.80
N PRO A 112 -46.95 12.84 -28.38
CA PRO A 112 -48.23 13.58 -28.38
C PRO A 112 -48.29 14.70 -27.32
N PRO A 113 -49.02 15.81 -27.56
CA PRO A 113 -48.95 17.02 -26.74
C PRO A 113 -49.44 16.84 -25.31
N GLN A 114 -50.13 15.74 -25.00
CA GLN A 114 -50.62 15.42 -23.66
C GLN A 114 -49.54 14.80 -22.76
N TYR A 115 -48.46 14.27 -23.35
CA TYR A 115 -47.38 13.60 -22.64
C TYR A 115 -46.07 14.33 -22.84
N LEU A 116 -45.56 14.97 -21.79
CA LEU A 116 -44.37 15.84 -21.89
C LEU A 116 -43.06 15.05 -21.86
N SER A 117 -43.07 13.89 -21.21
CA SER A 117 -41.87 13.08 -21.03
C SER A 117 -42.24 11.63 -20.67
N SER A 118 -41.26 10.74 -20.74
CA SER A 118 -41.39 9.40 -20.23
C SER A 118 -40.09 8.90 -19.62
N VAL A 119 -40.22 7.90 -18.75
CA VAL A 119 -39.08 7.20 -18.17
C VAL A 119 -39.16 5.73 -18.48
N ILE A 120 -38.02 5.15 -18.85
CA ILE A 120 -37.88 3.70 -18.92
C ILE A 120 -37.34 3.21 -17.58
N VAL A 121 -37.96 2.17 -17.04
CA VAL A 121 -37.66 1.64 -15.73
C VAL A 121 -37.39 0.14 -15.79
N ASP A 122 -36.43 -0.32 -14.98
CA ASP A 122 -36.20 -1.74 -14.71
C ASP A 122 -37.00 -2.13 -13.46
N VAL A 123 -37.93 -3.06 -13.61
CA VAL A 123 -38.85 -3.51 -12.56
C VAL A 123 -38.09 -4.32 -11.51
N LEU A 124 -38.14 -3.87 -10.26
CA LEU A 124 -37.57 -4.56 -9.10
C LEU A 124 -38.63 -5.44 -8.44
N GLU A 125 -39.81 -4.87 -8.21
CA GLU A 125 -40.99 -5.54 -7.69
C GLU A 125 -42.18 -5.20 -8.60
N LYS A 126 -42.96 -6.21 -8.99
CA LYS A 126 -44.07 -6.04 -9.94
C LYS A 126 -45.11 -5.07 -9.37
N PHE A 127 -45.52 -4.10 -10.19
CA PHE A 127 -46.57 -3.15 -9.81
C PHE A 127 -47.95 -3.84 -9.78
N PRO A 128 -48.75 -3.64 -8.71
CA PRO A 128 -50.08 -4.18 -8.64
C PRO A 128 -51.02 -3.45 -9.61
N PHE A 129 -51.87 -4.20 -10.29
CA PHE A 129 -53.02 -3.67 -11.02
C PHE A 129 -54.28 -3.74 -10.15
N GLU A 130 -55.30 -2.97 -10.51
CA GLU A 130 -56.55 -2.89 -9.75
C GLU A 130 -57.29 -4.24 -9.75
N SER A 131 -57.75 -4.67 -8.58
CA SER A 131 -58.45 -5.94 -8.40
C SER A 131 -59.92 -5.86 -8.81
N GLU A 132 -60.47 -7.01 -9.20
CA GLU A 132 -61.86 -7.18 -9.64
C GLU A 132 -62.88 -6.68 -8.60
N ASP A 133 -62.56 -6.83 -7.30
CA ASP A 133 -63.42 -6.40 -6.19
C ASP A 133 -63.60 -4.87 -6.07
N LYS A 134 -62.66 -4.08 -6.61
CA LYS A 134 -62.66 -2.61 -6.44
C LYS A 134 -63.23 -1.86 -7.64
N ASN A 135 -63.02 -2.36 -8.85
CA ASN A 135 -63.46 -1.71 -10.09
C ASN A 135 -64.32 -2.65 -10.93
N SER A 136 -65.64 -2.48 -10.83
CA SER A 136 -66.60 -3.36 -11.49
C SER A 136 -66.46 -3.35 -13.02
N PHE A 137 -65.85 -2.34 -13.64
CA PHE A 137 -65.75 -2.27 -15.09
C PHE A 137 -64.73 -3.20 -15.76
N ILE A 138 -63.86 -3.83 -14.98
CA ILE A 138 -62.81 -4.74 -15.47
C ILE A 138 -63.43 -6.00 -16.11
N HIS A 139 -64.66 -6.38 -15.73
CA HIS A 139 -65.37 -7.53 -16.30
C HIS A 139 -65.91 -7.32 -17.73
N ASN A 140 -65.85 -6.10 -18.27
CA ASN A 140 -66.42 -5.83 -19.58
C ASN A 140 -65.43 -6.06 -20.70
N SER A 141 -65.96 -6.32 -21.90
CA SER A 141 -65.18 -6.19 -23.11
C SER A 141 -65.01 -4.71 -23.46
N LEU A 142 -63.80 -4.31 -23.85
CA LEU A 142 -63.44 -2.94 -24.14
C LEU A 142 -63.25 -2.77 -25.65
N SER A 143 -63.95 -1.80 -26.24
CA SER A 143 -63.77 -1.40 -27.63
C SER A 143 -63.18 0.01 -27.71
N ILE A 144 -62.18 0.18 -28.58
CA ILE A 144 -61.48 1.46 -28.74
C ILE A 144 -61.92 2.11 -30.05
N LEU A 145 -62.62 3.24 -29.91
CA LEU A 145 -63.14 4.02 -31.04
C LEU A 145 -62.34 5.31 -31.23
N LYS A 146 -62.23 5.74 -32.49
CA LYS A 146 -61.54 6.98 -32.85
C LYS A 146 -62.45 8.17 -32.61
N VAL A 147 -61.96 9.16 -31.88
CA VAL A 147 -62.56 10.49 -31.79
C VAL A 147 -61.90 11.39 -32.84
N SER A 148 -62.52 12.49 -33.25
CA SER A 148 -62.05 13.38 -34.33
C SER A 148 -60.57 13.84 -34.21
N ASP A 149 -59.99 13.84 -33.01
CA ASP A 149 -58.56 14.01 -32.74
C ASP A 149 -57.79 12.69 -32.72
N THR A 150 -56.63 12.62 -33.37
CA THR A 150 -55.83 11.37 -33.47
C THR A 150 -55.25 10.85 -32.15
N THR A 151 -55.15 11.70 -31.11
CA THR A 151 -54.55 11.32 -29.81
C THR A 151 -55.57 10.87 -28.78
N ARG A 152 -56.86 11.18 -29.00
CA ARG A 152 -57.97 10.88 -28.08
C ARG A 152 -58.77 9.70 -28.59
N VAL A 153 -59.08 8.78 -27.68
CA VAL A 153 -59.89 7.61 -27.98
C VAL A 153 -61.12 7.57 -27.09
N ASN A 154 -62.22 7.10 -27.65
CA ASN A 154 -63.39 6.73 -26.87
C ASN A 154 -63.28 5.25 -26.50
N SER A 155 -63.21 4.98 -25.22
CA SER A 155 -63.29 3.64 -24.65
C SER A 155 -64.77 3.31 -24.43
N GLU A 156 -65.33 2.53 -25.33
CA GLU A 156 -66.71 2.06 -25.25
C GLU A 156 -66.74 0.63 -24.70
N LYS A 157 -67.55 0.43 -23.67
CA LYS A 157 -67.80 -0.89 -23.09
C LYS A 157 -68.83 -1.66 -23.91
N VAL A 158 -68.49 -2.90 -24.25
CA VAL A 158 -69.45 -3.85 -24.82
C VAL A 158 -69.98 -4.71 -23.68
N VAL A 159 -71.22 -4.43 -23.27
CA VAL A 159 -71.86 -4.98 -22.06
C VAL A 159 -72.81 -6.13 -22.41
N SER A 160 -72.82 -7.19 -21.59
CA SER A 160 -73.90 -8.20 -21.53
C SER A 160 -74.85 -8.01 -20.33
N SER A 161 -74.45 -7.31 -19.26
CA SER A 161 -75.33 -6.94 -18.11
C SER A 161 -74.96 -5.60 -17.43
N SER A 162 -75.98 -4.86 -16.98
CA SER A 162 -75.93 -3.43 -16.58
C SER A 162 -75.21 -3.08 -15.25
N LEU A 163 -74.41 -3.98 -14.66
CA LEU A 163 -73.83 -3.80 -13.32
C LEU A 163 -72.39 -3.22 -13.31
N HIS A 164 -71.72 -3.14 -14.46
CA HIS A 164 -70.27 -2.89 -14.56
C HIS A 164 -69.94 -1.53 -15.20
N VAL A 165 -70.08 -0.44 -14.43
CA VAL A 165 -70.15 0.96 -14.92
C VAL A 165 -68.84 1.75 -14.70
N PHE A 166 -68.53 2.72 -15.58
CA PHE A 166 -67.38 3.63 -15.39
C PHE A 166 -67.73 4.63 -14.29
N LYS A 167 -66.80 4.87 -13.37
CA LYS A 167 -66.99 5.75 -12.22
C LYS A 167 -66.09 6.98 -12.37
N SER A 168 -66.50 8.10 -11.77
CA SER A 168 -65.66 9.31 -11.72
C SER A 168 -64.32 9.11 -10.98
N SER A 169 -64.22 8.06 -10.18
CA SER A 169 -63.00 7.57 -9.53
C SER A 169 -62.00 6.90 -10.49
N ASP A 170 -62.42 6.58 -11.71
CA ASP A 170 -61.58 5.93 -12.73
C ASP A 170 -60.78 6.93 -13.57
N ILE A 171 -61.07 8.22 -13.44
CA ILE A 171 -60.29 9.30 -14.04
C ILE A 171 -58.86 9.26 -13.47
N GLU A 172 -57.87 9.42 -14.36
CA GLU A 172 -56.42 9.24 -14.15
C GLU A 172 -55.94 7.79 -13.97
N LYS A 173 -56.82 6.78 -14.11
CA LYS A 173 -56.38 5.39 -14.25
C LYS A 173 -55.98 5.11 -15.69
N THR A 174 -54.99 4.24 -15.85
CA THR A 174 -54.47 3.83 -17.15
C THR A 174 -54.90 2.40 -17.48
N VAL A 175 -55.58 2.25 -18.61
CA VAL A 175 -55.86 0.95 -19.23
C VAL A 175 -54.62 0.54 -20.02
N VAL A 176 -54.05 -0.61 -19.68
CA VAL A 176 -52.83 -1.13 -20.30
C VAL A 176 -53.17 -2.39 -21.08
N ILE A 177 -52.95 -2.35 -22.38
CA ILE A 177 -53.10 -3.49 -23.28
C ILE A 177 -51.70 -3.90 -23.75
N PRO A 178 -51.16 -5.05 -23.28
CA PRO A 178 -49.82 -5.49 -23.69
C PRO A 178 -49.69 -5.59 -25.22
N GLY A 179 -48.60 -5.05 -25.77
CA GLY A 179 -48.35 -5.02 -27.21
C GLY A 179 -49.02 -3.89 -27.99
N PHE A 180 -49.96 -3.15 -27.39
CA PHE A 180 -50.63 -1.98 -27.98
C PHE A 180 -50.38 -0.71 -27.17
N SER A 181 -50.98 0.42 -27.55
CA SER A 181 -50.97 1.63 -26.73
C SER A 181 -51.71 1.42 -25.41
N SER A 182 -51.21 2.03 -24.35
CA SER A 182 -51.98 2.29 -23.12
C SER A 182 -52.86 3.52 -23.27
N PHE A 183 -53.90 3.62 -22.45
CA PHE A 183 -54.91 4.67 -22.49
C PHE A 183 -55.17 5.24 -21.10
N LEU A 184 -54.85 6.51 -20.90
CA LEU A 184 -55.17 7.22 -19.65
C LEU A 184 -56.58 7.77 -19.70
N ILE A 185 -57.46 7.36 -18.79
CA ILE A 185 -58.82 7.87 -18.71
C ILE A 185 -58.78 9.32 -18.22
N VAL A 186 -59.22 10.25 -19.07
CA VAL A 186 -59.23 11.69 -18.75
C VAL A 186 -60.61 12.19 -18.36
N GLU A 187 -61.66 11.59 -18.91
CA GLU A 187 -63.04 11.98 -18.64
C GLU A 187 -63.96 10.77 -18.75
N VAL A 188 -64.98 10.69 -17.90
CA VAL A 188 -66.03 9.67 -17.97
C VAL A 188 -67.28 10.37 -18.46
N LEU A 189 -67.74 10.03 -19.67
CA LEU A 189 -68.85 10.69 -20.33
C LEU A 189 -70.20 10.18 -19.81
N ASP A 190 -70.30 8.86 -19.70
CA ASP A 190 -71.47 8.16 -19.18
C ASP A 190 -71.06 6.81 -18.56
N SER A 191 -72.04 5.95 -18.28
CA SER A 191 -71.78 4.67 -17.64
C SER A 191 -71.00 3.67 -18.52
N LEU A 192 -71.03 3.85 -19.83
CA LEU A 192 -70.50 2.96 -20.87
C LEU A 192 -69.30 3.56 -21.63
N ASN A 193 -69.17 4.88 -21.65
CA ASN A 193 -68.19 5.62 -22.43
C ASN A 193 -67.23 6.42 -21.55
N ALA A 194 -65.93 6.28 -21.82
CA ALA A 194 -64.88 7.09 -21.21
C ALA A 194 -63.92 7.60 -22.29
N LEU A 195 -63.52 8.86 -22.16
CA LEU A 195 -62.53 9.49 -23.02
C LEU A 195 -61.14 9.26 -22.43
N ALA A 196 -60.20 8.82 -23.27
CA ALA A 196 -58.85 8.53 -22.86
C ALA A 196 -57.80 9.06 -23.84
N ASP A 197 -56.63 9.43 -23.33
CA ASP A 197 -55.47 9.83 -24.12
C ASP A 197 -54.52 8.64 -24.31
N ALA A 198 -54.05 8.43 -25.55
CA ALA A 198 -53.20 7.28 -25.91
C ALA A 198 -51.71 7.60 -25.70
N THR A 199 -50.98 6.72 -25.02
CA THR A 199 -49.51 6.87 -24.83
C THR A 199 -48.74 6.73 -26.14
N MET A 200 -49.21 5.89 -27.06
CA MET A 200 -48.63 5.66 -28.39
C MET A 200 -49.72 5.70 -29.46
N PRO A 201 -50.12 6.90 -29.94
CA PRO A 201 -51.22 7.08 -30.89
C PRO A 201 -51.12 6.24 -32.18
N GLU A 202 -49.90 5.94 -32.65
CA GLU A 202 -49.67 5.13 -33.85
C GLU A 202 -49.98 3.63 -33.67
N ARG A 203 -50.02 3.15 -32.42
CA ARG A 203 -50.26 1.74 -32.07
C ARG A 203 -51.65 1.50 -31.48
N VAL A 204 -52.57 2.43 -31.71
CA VAL A 204 -53.95 2.33 -31.21
C VAL A 204 -54.73 1.28 -32.02
N PRO A 205 -55.33 0.27 -31.36
CA PRO A 205 -56.09 -0.79 -32.02
C PRO A 205 -57.55 -0.36 -32.26
N PHE A 206 -57.77 0.57 -33.20
CA PHE A 206 -59.12 1.05 -33.52
C PHE A 206 -60.06 -0.08 -33.99
N ASN A 207 -61.32 0.02 -33.59
CA ASN A 207 -62.40 -0.92 -33.97
C ASN A 207 -62.12 -2.38 -33.58
N LYS A 208 -61.26 -2.61 -32.59
CA LYS A 208 -61.04 -3.91 -31.98
C LYS A 208 -61.68 -3.95 -30.61
N THR A 209 -62.22 -5.12 -30.27
CA THR A 209 -62.80 -5.40 -28.97
C THR A 209 -61.90 -6.36 -28.22
N PHE A 210 -61.54 -6.00 -26.98
CA PHE A 210 -60.71 -6.80 -26.09
C PHE A 210 -61.57 -7.37 -24.97
N THR A 211 -61.51 -8.68 -24.76
CA THR A 211 -62.10 -9.36 -23.59
C THR A 211 -61.38 -8.96 -22.31
N SER A 212 -62.04 -9.16 -21.16
CA SER A 212 -61.58 -8.70 -19.84
C SER A 212 -60.22 -9.24 -19.39
N ASP A 213 -59.76 -10.35 -19.95
CA ASP A 213 -58.48 -11.01 -19.66
C ASP A 213 -57.29 -10.49 -20.49
N MET A 214 -57.56 -9.63 -21.48
CA MET A 214 -56.53 -9.12 -22.41
C MET A 214 -55.97 -7.73 -22.03
N TRP A 215 -56.42 -7.14 -20.92
CA TRP A 215 -56.00 -5.80 -20.50
C TRP A 215 -56.04 -5.64 -18.98
N PHE A 216 -55.30 -4.65 -18.49
CA PHE A 216 -55.14 -4.39 -17.06
C PHE A 216 -55.42 -2.91 -16.76
N VAL A 217 -55.77 -2.60 -15.50
CA VAL A 217 -55.94 -1.21 -15.04
C VAL A 217 -54.91 -0.90 -13.98
N TYR A 218 -54.16 0.18 -14.19
CA TYR A 218 -53.19 0.69 -13.23
C TYR A 218 -53.60 2.09 -12.74
N ASP A 219 -53.48 2.31 -11.44
CA ASP A 219 -53.83 3.59 -10.81
C ASP A 219 -52.59 4.37 -10.37
N PHE A 220 -51.91 5.00 -11.34
CA PHE A 220 -50.85 5.97 -11.06
C PHE A 220 -51.37 7.42 -11.12
N GLY A 221 -52.67 7.59 -10.87
CA GLY A 221 -53.31 8.88 -10.80
C GLY A 221 -52.92 9.67 -9.54
N THR A 222 -53.32 10.93 -9.53
CA THR A 222 -53.15 11.88 -8.42
C THR A 222 -54.48 12.30 -7.80
N LYS A 223 -55.60 12.12 -8.51
CA LYS A 223 -56.95 12.53 -8.10
C LYS A 223 -57.43 11.92 -6.78
N ASN A 224 -57.09 10.66 -6.49
CA ASN A 224 -57.46 9.96 -5.25
C ASN A 224 -56.29 9.89 -4.25
N GLY A 225 -55.35 10.84 -4.34
CA GLY A 225 -54.09 10.83 -3.61
C GLY A 225 -53.00 10.10 -4.38
N ARG A 226 -51.78 10.66 -4.41
CA ARG A 226 -50.64 10.07 -5.12
C ARG A 226 -50.17 8.80 -4.40
N LYS A 227 -50.34 7.65 -5.05
CA LYS A 227 -49.91 6.33 -4.53
C LYS A 227 -48.46 5.97 -4.83
N TRP A 228 -47.78 6.79 -5.64
CA TRP A 228 -46.41 6.57 -6.03
C TRP A 228 -45.50 7.71 -5.58
N LYS A 229 -44.22 7.41 -5.46
CA LYS A 229 -43.17 8.36 -5.10
C LYS A 229 -41.88 8.03 -5.84
N ILE A 230 -41.00 9.02 -6.00
CA ILE A 230 -39.66 8.80 -6.51
C ILE A 230 -38.69 9.02 -5.37
N ILE A 231 -37.94 8.00 -5.00
CA ILE A 231 -37.01 8.04 -3.86
C ILE A 231 -35.60 7.67 -4.28
N VAL A 232 -34.63 7.93 -3.41
CA VAL A 232 -33.26 7.44 -3.59
C VAL A 232 -33.25 5.91 -3.42
N ASP A 233 -32.51 5.23 -4.30
CA ASP A 233 -32.38 3.77 -4.25
C ASP A 233 -31.75 3.29 -2.93
N SER A 234 -32.14 2.11 -2.46
CA SER A 234 -31.53 1.49 -1.27
C SER A 234 -30.20 0.83 -1.63
N CYS A 235 -29.35 0.60 -0.63
CA CYS A 235 -28.09 -0.09 -0.86
C CYS A 235 -28.32 -1.59 -1.07
N ARG A 236 -28.06 -2.08 -2.28
CA ARG A 236 -28.31 -3.48 -2.69
C ARG A 236 -27.04 -4.30 -2.90
N TYR A 237 -25.88 -3.71 -2.63
CA TYR A 237 -24.60 -4.40 -2.72
C TYR A 237 -23.80 -4.16 -1.44
N TRP A 238 -22.90 -5.08 -1.15
CA TRP A 238 -21.92 -4.94 -0.10
C TRP A 238 -20.56 -5.24 -0.70
N VAL A 239 -19.54 -4.50 -0.27
CA VAL A 239 -18.18 -4.68 -0.77
C VAL A 239 -17.43 -5.54 0.24
N LYS A 240 -16.98 -6.72 -0.19
CA LYS A 240 -16.09 -7.55 0.61
C LYS A 240 -14.64 -7.16 0.33
N GLU A 241 -13.93 -6.74 1.35
CA GLU A 241 -12.50 -6.40 1.27
C GLU A 241 -11.67 -7.68 1.12
N LEU A 242 -11.12 -7.94 -0.07
CA LEU A 242 -10.07 -8.96 -0.22
C LEU A 242 -8.75 -8.37 0.30
N ASN A 243 -8.15 -9.03 1.30
CA ASN A 243 -6.80 -8.80 1.83
C ASN A 243 -6.60 -7.65 2.85
N ASN A 244 -7.62 -7.24 3.60
CA ASN A 244 -7.51 -6.19 4.65
C ASN A 244 -6.82 -4.90 4.17
N LEU A 245 -7.03 -4.54 2.89
CA LEU A 245 -6.55 -3.29 2.32
C LEU A 245 -7.52 -2.16 2.68
N PRO A 246 -7.14 -1.23 3.58
CA PRO A 246 -8.03 -0.16 3.98
C PRO A 246 -8.49 0.63 2.75
N LEU A 247 -9.74 1.13 2.80
CA LEU A 247 -10.39 1.89 1.71
C LEU A 247 -9.53 3.04 1.16
N ASN A 248 -8.60 3.55 1.99
CA ASN A 248 -7.53 4.46 1.62
C ASN A 248 -6.16 3.88 2.01
N ALA A 249 -5.59 3.04 1.14
CA ALA A 249 -4.25 2.46 1.36
C ALA A 249 -3.17 3.21 0.55
N ILE A 250 -1.97 3.34 1.13
CA ILE A 250 -0.77 3.73 0.40
C ILE A 250 0.07 2.47 0.21
N LYS A 251 0.38 2.10 -1.04
CA LYS A 251 1.24 0.96 -1.34
C LYS A 251 2.48 1.38 -2.11
N TYR A 252 3.64 0.97 -1.61
CA TYR A 252 4.93 1.16 -2.28
C TYR A 252 5.20 0.01 -3.23
N LEU A 253 5.65 0.33 -4.44
CA LEU A 253 6.12 -0.64 -5.43
C LEU A 253 7.55 -0.30 -5.83
N ASP A 254 8.47 -1.18 -5.47
CA ASP A 254 9.85 -1.14 -5.94
C ASP A 254 9.96 -1.73 -7.36
N LEU A 255 11.14 -1.64 -7.96
CA LEU A 255 11.44 -2.25 -9.25
C LEU A 255 11.09 -3.76 -9.21
N THR A 256 10.42 -4.25 -10.27
CA THR A 256 9.92 -5.63 -10.45
C THR A 256 8.76 -6.07 -9.55
N GLN A 257 8.32 -5.27 -8.58
CA GLN A 257 7.20 -5.64 -7.73
C GLN A 257 5.85 -5.52 -8.46
N THR A 258 5.00 -6.50 -8.18
CA THR A 258 3.64 -6.58 -8.72
C THR A 258 2.67 -6.57 -7.55
N PHE A 259 1.67 -5.69 -7.60
CA PHE A 259 0.61 -5.62 -6.60
C PHE A 259 -0.70 -6.10 -7.20
N ASN A 260 -1.34 -7.08 -6.55
CA ASN A 260 -2.62 -7.62 -6.98
C ASN A 260 -3.74 -7.28 -5.97
N PHE A 261 -4.87 -6.79 -6.47
CA PHE A 261 -6.08 -6.44 -5.71
C PHE A 261 -7.29 -6.40 -6.66
N GLY A 262 -8.53 -6.20 -6.23
CA GLY A 262 -9.65 -6.49 -7.13
C GLY A 262 -10.93 -5.65 -7.08
N PHE A 263 -11.18 -4.74 -8.06
CA PHE A 263 -12.41 -3.92 -8.25
C PHE A 263 -12.40 -2.89 -9.46
N ARG A 264 -13.48 -2.55 -10.19
CA ARG A 264 -13.45 -1.65 -11.40
C ARG A 264 -12.66 -0.31 -11.32
N LEU A 265 -11.60 -0.11 -12.11
CA LEU A 265 -10.51 0.86 -11.84
C LEU A 265 -10.30 2.02 -12.85
N VAL A 266 -9.96 3.20 -12.32
CA VAL A 266 -9.52 4.44 -12.98
C VAL A 266 -8.11 4.78 -12.50
N VAL A 267 -7.15 4.90 -13.42
CA VAL A 267 -5.75 5.23 -13.10
C VAL A 267 -5.48 6.71 -13.35
N GLY A 268 -5.00 7.42 -12.33
CA GLY A 268 -4.67 8.85 -12.45
C GLY A 268 -3.51 9.13 -13.42
N ASN A 269 -2.41 8.38 -13.33
CA ASN A 269 -1.27 8.53 -14.24
C ASN A 269 -0.79 7.16 -14.79
N PRO A 270 -1.24 6.76 -16.00
CA PRO A 270 -0.88 5.47 -16.60
C PRO A 270 0.56 5.42 -17.11
N SER A 271 1.31 6.53 -17.12
CA SER A 271 2.69 6.54 -17.62
C SER A 271 3.70 5.97 -16.62
N ILE A 272 3.32 5.87 -15.34
CA ILE A 272 4.16 5.40 -14.21
C ILE A 272 3.94 3.90 -13.96
N PHE A 273 2.71 3.41 -14.11
CA PHE A 273 2.34 2.03 -13.81
C PHE A 273 1.65 1.37 -14.99
N LYS A 274 1.98 0.10 -15.23
CA LYS A 274 1.23 -0.78 -16.12
C LYS A 274 0.22 -1.55 -15.30
N VAL A 275 -1.06 -1.39 -15.62
CA VAL A 275 -2.16 -2.08 -14.94
C VAL A 275 -2.77 -3.10 -15.89
N LYS A 276 -2.83 -4.35 -15.48
CA LYS A 276 -3.64 -5.39 -16.13
C LYS A 276 -4.85 -5.66 -15.27
N ALA A 277 -6.01 -5.84 -15.89
CA ALA A 277 -7.25 -6.21 -15.21
C ALA A 277 -7.75 -7.54 -15.77
N LYS A 278 -8.33 -8.36 -14.90
CA LYS A 278 -9.09 -9.56 -15.23
C LYS A 278 -10.40 -9.49 -14.45
N ASP A 279 -11.49 -9.92 -15.05
CA ASP A 279 -12.79 -9.97 -14.39
C ASP A 279 -13.51 -11.26 -14.72
N TYR A 280 -14.26 -11.78 -13.74
CA TYR A 280 -15.06 -13.00 -13.88
C TYR A 280 -16.21 -13.02 -12.88
N TRP A 281 -17.26 -13.76 -13.23
CA TRP A 281 -18.30 -14.16 -12.28
C TRP A 281 -17.90 -15.50 -11.68
N ASP A 282 -18.00 -15.64 -10.38
CA ASP A 282 -17.81 -16.93 -9.72
C ASP A 282 -19.11 -17.74 -9.68
N ASP A 283 -19.00 -19.00 -9.24
CA ASP A 283 -20.13 -19.94 -9.15
C ASP A 283 -21.18 -19.53 -8.11
N THR A 284 -20.95 -18.43 -7.37
CA THR A 284 -21.87 -17.88 -6.36
C THR A 284 -22.53 -16.56 -6.81
N ASP A 285 -22.51 -16.28 -8.12
CA ASP A 285 -22.97 -15.01 -8.71
C ASP A 285 -22.27 -13.77 -8.13
N SER A 286 -21.04 -13.93 -7.66
CA SER A 286 -20.20 -12.84 -7.19
C SER A 286 -19.28 -12.36 -8.32
N TYR A 287 -19.28 -11.05 -8.57
CA TYR A 287 -18.42 -10.44 -9.58
C TYR A 287 -17.06 -10.11 -8.98
N THR A 288 -16.04 -10.86 -9.39
CA THR A 288 -14.65 -10.63 -8.97
C THR A 288 -13.87 -9.93 -10.06
N MET A 289 -13.07 -8.95 -9.67
CA MET A 289 -12.07 -8.35 -10.53
C MET A 289 -10.71 -8.54 -9.90
N GLU A 290 -9.67 -8.69 -10.69
CA GLU A 290 -8.29 -8.75 -10.25
C GLU A 290 -7.47 -7.77 -11.09
N PHE A 291 -6.67 -6.96 -10.43
CA PHE A 291 -5.66 -6.12 -11.02
C PHE A 291 -4.31 -6.68 -10.74
N SER A 292 -3.41 -6.41 -11.67
CA SER A 292 -1.99 -6.57 -11.50
C SER A 292 -1.33 -5.26 -11.88
N VAL A 293 -0.83 -4.55 -10.86
CA VAL A 293 -0.13 -3.27 -11.02
C VAL A 293 1.36 -3.54 -10.99
N THR A 294 2.02 -3.14 -12.07
CA THR A 294 3.47 -3.27 -12.24
C THR A 294 4.08 -1.91 -12.48
N ASN A 295 5.26 -1.70 -11.89
CA ASN A 295 6.02 -0.46 -12.07
C ASN A 295 6.63 -0.39 -13.48
N ASN A 296 6.57 0.77 -14.13
CA ASN A 296 7.29 0.99 -15.37
C ASN A 296 8.75 1.35 -15.04
N PHE A 297 9.67 0.47 -15.43
CA PHE A 297 11.11 0.59 -15.13
C PHE A 297 11.58 2.05 -15.33
N TYR A 298 12.25 2.59 -14.29
CA TYR A 298 12.88 3.93 -14.22
C TYR A 298 12.01 5.16 -13.90
N LYS A 299 10.69 5.05 -13.72
CA LYS A 299 9.85 6.22 -13.36
C LYS A 299 9.42 6.22 -11.90
N GLN A 300 10.04 7.08 -11.09
CA GLN A 300 9.55 7.36 -9.72
C GLN A 300 8.35 8.31 -9.76
N GLY A 301 7.40 8.10 -8.87
CA GLY A 301 6.24 8.97 -8.75
C GLY A 301 5.10 8.34 -7.96
N LYS A 302 3.99 9.07 -7.86
CA LYS A 302 2.77 8.59 -7.22
C LYS A 302 1.61 8.63 -8.21
N SER A 303 0.74 7.64 -8.15
CA SER A 303 -0.53 7.63 -8.86
C SER A 303 -1.62 7.15 -7.92
N SER A 304 -2.78 7.80 -7.99
CA SER A 304 -3.99 7.28 -7.37
C SER A 304 -4.70 6.35 -8.35
N MET A 305 -5.29 5.30 -7.82
CA MET A 305 -6.14 4.35 -8.51
C MET A 305 -7.49 4.38 -7.80
N ALA A 306 -8.52 4.80 -8.51
CA ALA A 306 -9.86 4.93 -7.97
C ALA A 306 -10.74 3.86 -8.58
N VAL A 307 -11.52 3.20 -7.74
CA VAL A 307 -12.48 2.19 -8.15
C VAL A 307 -13.86 2.80 -8.03
N ILE A 308 -14.65 2.82 -9.10
CA ILE A 308 -15.95 3.51 -9.09
C ILE A 308 -17.07 2.54 -9.47
N LEU A 309 -18.00 2.34 -8.55
CA LEU A 309 -19.22 1.56 -8.76
C LEU A 309 -20.29 2.48 -9.39
N THR A 310 -20.28 2.62 -10.70
CA THR A 310 -21.12 3.61 -11.42
C THR A 310 -22.63 3.41 -11.29
N LYS A 311 -23.09 2.23 -10.86
CA LYS A 311 -24.51 1.91 -10.63
C LYS A 311 -24.88 1.85 -9.15
N ALA A 312 -23.95 2.22 -8.27
CA ALA A 312 -24.20 2.23 -6.84
C ALA A 312 -25.18 3.33 -6.44
N SER A 313 -26.04 3.04 -5.46
CA SER A 313 -26.77 4.08 -4.75
C SER A 313 -25.80 4.97 -3.97
N LEU A 314 -26.10 6.27 -3.90
CA LEU A 314 -25.38 7.23 -3.07
C LEU A 314 -25.56 6.98 -1.55
N VAL A 315 -26.53 6.15 -1.17
CA VAL A 315 -26.79 5.75 0.22
C VAL A 315 -25.83 4.64 0.68
N CYS A 316 -25.11 4.00 -0.25
CA CYS A 316 -24.14 2.97 0.12
C CYS A 316 -22.87 3.58 0.72
N ASP A 317 -22.40 2.99 1.82
CA ASP A 317 -21.20 3.41 2.55
C ASP A 317 -19.94 3.47 1.66
N VAL A 318 -19.86 2.58 0.66
CA VAL A 318 -18.71 2.46 -0.25
C VAL A 318 -19.17 2.51 -1.69
N SER A 319 -19.07 3.68 -2.33
CA SER A 319 -19.30 3.86 -3.78
C SER A 319 -17.99 3.99 -4.57
N THR A 320 -16.91 4.41 -3.88
CA THR A 320 -15.58 4.63 -4.46
C THR A 320 -14.49 4.14 -3.51
N ILE A 321 -13.49 3.42 -4.03
CA ILE A 321 -12.30 2.98 -3.27
C ILE A 321 -11.07 3.64 -3.88
N VAL A 322 -10.21 4.28 -3.08
CA VAL A 322 -9.06 5.01 -3.61
C VAL A 322 -7.76 4.46 -3.03
N LEU A 323 -6.93 3.91 -3.90
CA LEU A 323 -5.61 3.38 -3.58
C LEU A 323 -4.53 4.32 -4.09
N THR A 324 -3.61 4.72 -3.23
CA THR A 324 -2.43 5.51 -3.65
C THR A 324 -1.25 4.57 -3.83
N VAL A 325 -0.82 4.42 -5.08
CA VAL A 325 0.36 3.59 -5.42
C VAL A 325 1.55 4.51 -5.66
N LYS A 326 2.65 4.24 -4.94
CA LYS A 326 3.90 5.00 -5.03
C LYS A 326 4.99 4.12 -5.63
N SER A 327 5.51 4.55 -6.77
CA SER A 327 6.70 4.01 -7.41
C SER A 327 7.90 4.69 -6.77
N GLY A 328 8.65 3.95 -5.97
CA GLY A 328 9.80 4.48 -5.26
C GLY A 328 10.19 3.63 -4.05
N CYS A 329 11.20 4.10 -3.31
CA CYS A 329 11.66 3.43 -2.11
C CYS A 329 10.63 3.52 -0.98
N SER A 330 10.32 2.37 -0.36
CA SER A 330 9.56 2.33 0.89
C SER A 330 10.45 2.71 2.07
N TYR A 331 9.91 3.46 3.02
CA TYR A 331 10.64 3.86 4.24
C TYR A 331 10.96 2.68 5.15
N SER A 332 10.20 1.59 5.07
CA SER A 332 10.42 0.39 5.87
C SER A 332 11.41 -0.59 5.23
N LYS A 333 11.96 -0.26 4.04
CA LYS A 333 12.83 -1.18 3.31
C LYS A 333 14.28 -1.02 3.75
N SER A 334 14.86 -2.05 4.35
CA SER A 334 16.24 -2.06 4.84
C SER A 334 16.94 -3.36 4.51
N MET A 335 18.28 -3.32 4.44
CA MET A 335 19.11 -4.51 4.23
C MET A 335 19.87 -4.83 5.51
N HIS A 336 19.95 -6.12 5.83
CA HIS A 336 20.57 -6.62 7.05
C HIS A 336 21.47 -7.83 6.80
N TYR A 337 22.70 -7.77 7.29
CA TYR A 337 23.67 -8.85 7.30
C TYR A 337 23.23 -9.95 8.26
N ILE A 338 23.31 -11.19 7.78
CA ILE A 338 23.05 -12.38 8.59
C ILE A 338 24.40 -12.99 8.95
N SER A 339 24.77 -12.87 10.23
CA SER A 339 25.95 -13.53 10.78
C SER A 339 25.83 -15.05 10.65
N PRO A 340 26.90 -15.77 10.25
CA PRO A 340 26.89 -17.23 10.19
C PRO A 340 26.74 -17.89 11.57
N VAL A 341 26.97 -17.12 12.64
CA VAL A 341 26.80 -17.55 14.02
C VAL A 341 25.78 -16.65 14.70
N SER A 342 24.77 -17.26 15.33
CA SER A 342 23.75 -16.55 16.10
C SER A 342 24.28 -16.22 17.50
N ILE A 343 24.39 -14.92 17.80
CA ILE A 343 24.81 -14.40 19.11
C ILE A 343 23.77 -13.36 19.54
N SER A 344 23.20 -13.51 20.73
CA SER A 344 22.24 -12.53 21.26
C SER A 344 22.94 -11.21 21.62
N ALA A 345 22.20 -10.10 21.54
CA ALA A 345 22.69 -8.76 21.89
C ALA A 345 23.33 -8.71 23.30
N GLN A 346 22.68 -9.32 24.28
CA GLN A 346 23.19 -9.42 25.66
C GLN A 346 24.50 -10.21 25.75
N SER A 347 24.59 -11.34 25.05
CA SER A 347 25.83 -12.14 25.00
C SER A 347 26.95 -11.40 24.27
N TRP A 348 26.63 -10.61 23.24
CA TRP A 348 27.61 -9.78 22.55
C TRP A 348 28.17 -8.69 23.45
N LEU A 349 27.30 -7.91 24.11
CA LEU A 349 27.70 -6.77 24.96
C LEU A 349 28.44 -7.23 26.22
N HIS A 350 27.87 -8.18 26.97
CA HIS A 350 28.35 -8.51 28.32
C HIS A 350 28.93 -9.92 28.45
N GLY A 351 28.76 -10.78 27.44
CA GLY A 351 29.25 -12.16 27.46
C GLY A 351 30.61 -12.38 26.78
N ASP A 352 31.03 -13.65 26.81
CA ASP A 352 32.18 -14.21 26.09
C ASP A 352 31.76 -15.53 25.41
N PRO A 353 30.90 -15.47 24.38
CA PRO A 353 30.31 -16.65 23.76
C PRO A 353 31.39 -17.51 23.09
N LYS A 354 31.23 -18.83 23.22
CA LYS A 354 32.14 -19.84 22.65
C LYS A 354 31.37 -20.80 21.76
N ASP A 355 32.06 -21.35 20.77
CA ASP A 355 31.54 -22.46 19.97
C ASP A 355 31.55 -23.77 20.77
N PRO A 356 30.98 -24.87 20.23
CA PRO A 356 30.99 -26.19 20.89
C PRO A 356 32.39 -26.75 21.21
N TYR A 357 33.43 -26.23 20.57
CA TYR A 357 34.83 -26.64 20.76
C TYR A 357 35.60 -25.69 21.70
N GLY A 358 34.92 -24.73 22.33
CA GLY A 358 35.51 -23.77 23.27
C GLY A 358 36.22 -22.58 22.62
N PHE A 359 36.14 -22.42 21.30
CA PHE A 359 36.69 -21.26 20.60
C PHE A 359 35.84 -20.02 20.87
N LYS A 360 36.47 -18.95 21.36
CA LYS A 360 35.80 -17.67 21.58
C LYS A 360 35.31 -17.09 20.25
N LEU A 361 34.02 -16.80 20.17
CA LEU A 361 33.37 -16.27 18.98
C LEU A 361 33.59 -14.77 18.82
N LEU A 362 33.91 -14.04 19.89
CA LEU A 362 34.15 -12.59 19.86
C LEU A 362 35.57 -12.25 20.28
N LYS A 363 36.11 -11.19 19.66
CA LYS A 363 37.37 -10.56 20.04
C LYS A 363 37.10 -9.18 20.59
N GLN A 364 37.54 -8.91 21.82
CA GLN A 364 37.59 -7.55 22.37
C GLN A 364 38.68 -6.76 21.64
N LEU A 365 38.30 -5.62 21.07
CA LEU A 365 39.22 -4.71 20.41
C LEU A 365 39.97 -3.88 21.46
N PRO A 366 41.29 -3.68 21.30
CA PRO A 366 42.06 -2.76 22.15
C PRO A 366 41.47 -1.35 22.16
N VAL A 367 41.75 -0.59 23.22
CA VAL A 367 41.34 0.82 23.28
C VAL A 367 42.08 1.63 22.20
N ASN A 368 41.36 2.53 21.53
CA ASN A 368 41.82 3.27 20.35
C ASN A 368 42.40 2.37 19.26
N TYR A 369 41.79 1.20 19.05
CA TYR A 369 42.24 0.25 18.06
C TYR A 369 42.17 0.86 16.66
N ARG A 370 43.24 0.64 15.89
CA ARG A 370 43.36 1.10 14.51
C ARG A 370 43.62 -0.10 13.60
N PRO A 371 42.79 -0.30 12.57
CA PRO A 371 42.91 -1.46 11.69
C PRO A 371 44.20 -1.41 10.87
N PRO A 372 44.76 -2.57 10.49
CA PRO A 372 45.90 -2.65 9.58
C PRO A 372 45.62 -1.95 8.24
N SER A 373 46.68 -1.44 7.60
CA SER A 373 46.60 -0.92 6.23
C SER A 373 47.29 -1.86 5.24
N LYS A 374 47.28 -1.47 3.96
CA LYS A 374 48.08 -2.10 2.89
C LYS A 374 49.60 -2.12 3.16
N LEU A 375 50.11 -1.22 4.01
CA LEU A 375 51.53 -1.18 4.40
C LEU A 375 51.86 -2.13 5.57
N GLY A 376 50.84 -2.75 6.16
CA GLY A 376 50.99 -3.73 7.23
C GLY A 376 50.34 -3.30 8.55
N ILE A 377 50.45 -4.20 9.53
CA ILE A 377 49.78 -4.11 10.82
C ILE A 377 50.22 -2.90 11.64
N ALA A 378 51.51 -2.54 11.57
CA ALA A 378 52.10 -1.47 12.38
C ALA A 378 51.84 -0.06 11.83
N VAL A 379 51.31 0.07 10.61
CA VAL A 379 51.12 1.35 9.91
C VAL A 379 49.65 1.54 9.56
N PRO A 380 48.76 1.82 10.52
CA PRO A 380 47.38 2.17 10.21
C PRO A 380 47.35 3.48 9.41
N LEU A 381 46.57 3.53 8.34
CA LEU A 381 46.45 4.70 7.46
C LEU A 381 45.02 5.23 7.36
N THR A 382 44.08 4.59 8.04
CA THR A 382 42.66 4.92 7.95
C THR A 382 42.26 5.89 9.02
N ASP A 383 41.17 6.61 8.76
CA ASP A 383 40.58 7.52 9.74
C ASP A 383 39.73 6.80 10.80
N ASN A 384 39.44 5.52 10.61
CA ASN A 384 38.56 4.78 11.52
C ASN A 384 39.29 4.33 12.79
N PHE A 385 38.82 4.83 13.93
CA PHE A 385 39.07 4.24 15.24
C PHE A 385 37.97 3.27 15.62
N TYR A 386 38.35 2.23 16.38
CA TYR A 386 37.44 1.31 17.04
C TYR A 386 37.73 1.30 18.54
N ASN A 387 36.70 1.12 19.35
CA ASN A 387 36.79 1.20 20.82
C ASN A 387 37.54 2.47 21.28
N ALA A 388 37.06 3.64 20.86
CA ALA A 388 37.73 4.92 21.03
C ALA A 388 37.64 5.45 22.47
N ASP A 389 38.76 5.88 23.04
CA ASP A 389 38.87 6.59 24.32
C ASP A 389 39.89 7.74 24.18
N PRO A 390 39.42 9.01 24.11
CA PRO A 390 40.30 10.16 23.98
C PRO A 390 41.29 10.36 25.12
N SER A 391 41.02 9.78 26.30
CA SER A 391 41.92 9.87 27.47
C SER A 391 43.15 8.96 27.37
N LYS A 392 43.17 8.05 26.39
CA LYS A 392 44.21 7.05 26.19
C LYS A 392 45.04 7.35 24.95
N PRO A 393 46.31 6.93 24.91
CA PRO A 393 47.13 7.13 23.72
C PRO A 393 46.55 6.39 22.51
N ARG A 394 46.80 6.94 21.32
CA ARG A 394 46.43 6.32 20.04
C ARG A 394 47.29 5.09 19.78
N MET A 395 46.68 3.98 19.39
CA MET A 395 47.40 2.75 19.09
C MET A 395 48.22 2.90 17.79
N ARG A 396 49.44 2.33 17.75
CA ARG A 396 50.30 2.24 16.54
C ARG A 396 50.58 3.58 15.84
N ASP A 397 50.81 4.62 16.64
CA ASP A 397 50.99 5.99 16.18
C ASP A 397 52.48 6.38 15.98
N TYR A 398 53.29 5.45 15.51
CA TYR A 398 54.74 5.61 15.43
C TYR A 398 55.19 6.33 14.14
N PHE A 399 54.53 6.03 13.01
CA PHE A 399 54.92 6.51 11.68
C PHE A 399 54.20 7.81 11.29
N ALA A 400 54.81 8.63 10.43
CA ALA A 400 54.22 9.90 9.98
C ALA A 400 52.83 9.72 9.35
N GLY A 401 52.65 8.70 8.49
CA GLY A 401 51.34 8.38 7.92
C GLY A 401 50.31 7.95 8.96
N SER A 402 50.71 7.23 10.01
CA SER A 402 49.84 6.88 11.12
C SER A 402 49.42 8.11 11.93
N LYS A 403 50.36 9.02 12.21
CA LYS A 403 50.09 10.25 13.00
C LYS A 403 49.11 11.17 12.29
N ASN A 404 49.24 11.28 10.97
CA ASN A 404 48.41 12.15 10.13
C ASN A 404 47.06 11.56 9.74
N SER A 405 46.79 10.30 10.06
CA SER A 405 45.49 9.64 9.83
C SER A 405 44.80 9.39 11.17
N GLY A 406 43.54 8.99 11.14
CA GLY A 406 42.78 8.68 12.36
C GLY A 406 41.98 9.88 12.83
N ALA A 407 40.65 9.79 12.74
CA ALA A 407 39.73 10.80 13.21
C ALA A 407 38.66 10.14 14.10
N TYR A 408 38.50 10.67 15.31
CA TYR A 408 37.35 10.32 16.14
C TYR A 408 36.07 10.81 15.46
N LYS A 409 35.00 10.04 15.60
CA LYS A 409 33.66 10.34 15.11
C LYS A 409 32.80 10.81 16.29
N GLN A 410 32.09 9.90 16.94
CA GLN A 410 31.26 10.20 18.10
C GLN A 410 32.09 10.67 19.31
N CYS A 411 33.34 10.23 19.41
CA CYS A 411 34.29 10.69 20.42
C CYS A 411 35.03 11.98 20.02
N ALA A 412 34.69 12.63 18.90
CA ALA A 412 35.34 13.85 18.48
C ALA A 412 35.17 14.97 19.52
N ASN A 413 36.25 15.69 19.81
CA ASN A 413 36.31 16.78 20.79
C ASN A 413 35.91 16.38 22.22
N LYS A 414 35.92 15.09 22.55
CA LYS A 414 35.71 14.59 23.92
C LYS A 414 37.04 14.36 24.61
N SER A 415 37.06 14.45 25.93
CA SER A 415 38.28 14.24 26.73
C SER A 415 38.36 12.86 27.37
N THR A 416 37.21 12.19 27.56
CA THR A 416 37.11 10.87 28.20
C THR A 416 36.18 9.93 27.43
N ARG A 417 36.35 8.61 27.61
CA ARG A 417 35.43 7.58 27.05
C ARG A 417 33.96 7.82 27.44
N ALA A 418 33.71 8.20 28.68
CA ALA A 418 32.34 8.39 29.18
C ALA A 418 31.61 9.52 28.42
N GLU A 419 32.33 10.57 28.05
CA GLU A 419 31.79 11.70 27.27
C GLU A 419 31.43 11.34 25.82
N CYS A 420 31.91 10.21 25.29
CA CYS A 420 31.46 9.70 23.99
C CYS A 420 30.01 9.24 24.02
N ASN A 421 29.49 8.88 25.20
CA ASN A 421 28.09 8.49 25.43
C ASN A 421 27.58 7.40 24.45
N CYS A 422 28.37 6.34 24.26
CA CYS A 422 28.02 5.22 23.38
C CYS A 422 26.87 4.39 23.95
N ASN A 423 25.73 4.35 23.26
CA ASN A 423 24.61 3.49 23.64
C ASN A 423 24.82 2.04 23.16
N ASP A 424 23.98 1.12 23.64
CA ASP A 424 24.14 -0.30 23.34
C ASP A 424 23.85 -0.64 21.87
N ASN A 425 22.96 0.08 21.21
CA ASN A 425 22.68 -0.09 19.78
C ASN A 425 23.89 0.32 18.92
N GLU A 426 24.60 1.40 19.30
CA GLU A 426 25.82 1.87 18.64
C GLU A 426 26.98 0.88 18.84
N LYS A 427 27.11 0.28 20.03
CA LYS A 427 28.11 -0.78 20.29
C LYS A 427 27.83 -2.05 19.48
N LEU A 428 26.55 -2.39 19.27
CA LEU A 428 26.13 -3.53 18.47
C LEU A 428 26.21 -3.25 16.97
N SER A 429 26.04 -2.00 16.57
CA SER A 429 26.05 -1.56 15.19
C SER A 429 27.34 -1.95 14.47
N PHE A 430 27.22 -2.27 13.20
CA PHE A 430 28.35 -2.47 12.31
C PHE A 430 28.64 -1.23 11.46
N PHE A 431 27.85 -0.17 11.52
CA PHE A 431 28.15 1.01 10.70
C PHE A 431 29.43 1.72 11.14
N VAL A 432 30.25 2.12 10.17
CA VAL A 432 31.49 2.88 10.35
C VAL A 432 31.26 4.20 11.08
N ALA A 433 30.06 4.78 10.97
CA ALA A 433 29.66 5.96 11.72
C ALA A 433 29.79 5.76 13.25
N PHE A 434 29.56 4.54 13.73
CA PHE A 434 29.63 4.16 15.14
C PHE A 434 30.88 3.33 15.47
N SER A 435 31.90 3.35 14.61
CA SER A 435 33.12 2.57 14.82
C SER A 435 33.78 2.88 16.17
N ASP A 436 33.76 4.16 16.60
CA ASP A 436 34.25 4.62 17.90
C ASP A 436 33.64 3.84 19.07
N CYS A 437 32.38 3.46 18.96
CA CYS A 437 31.64 2.72 19.99
C CYS A 437 31.80 1.20 19.86
N LYS A 438 32.36 0.70 18.76
CA LYS A 438 32.51 -0.73 18.52
C LYS A 438 33.63 -1.33 19.36
N GLU A 439 33.24 -2.13 20.35
CA GLU A 439 34.17 -2.71 21.34
C GLU A 439 34.61 -4.14 20.99
N LYS A 440 33.76 -4.90 20.29
CA LYS A 440 34.00 -6.31 19.95
C LYS A 440 33.70 -6.57 18.48
N ALA A 441 34.40 -7.53 17.90
CA ALA A 441 34.17 -8.02 16.54
C ALA A 441 34.11 -9.56 16.51
N LEU A 442 33.47 -10.10 15.46
CA LEU A 442 33.35 -11.55 15.27
C LEU A 442 34.74 -12.15 14.99
N ARG A 443 35.17 -13.11 15.81
CA ARG A 443 36.51 -13.71 15.73
C ARG A 443 36.52 -14.86 14.74
N MET A 444 37.52 -14.88 13.88
CA MET A 444 37.78 -15.91 12.87
C MET A 444 39.23 -16.41 12.99
N LYS A 445 39.48 -17.66 12.63
CA LYS A 445 40.86 -18.21 12.55
C LYS A 445 41.47 -17.91 11.18
N TYR A 446 42.78 -17.66 11.17
CA TYR A 446 43.55 -17.55 9.94
C TYR A 446 43.82 -18.94 9.31
N PRO A 447 43.81 -19.07 7.96
CA PRO A 447 43.26 -18.12 7.00
C PRO A 447 41.72 -18.20 6.96
N VAL A 448 41.05 -17.10 6.62
CA VAL A 448 39.60 -17.14 6.39
C VAL A 448 39.38 -17.66 4.99
N THR A 449 39.17 -18.97 4.89
CA THR A 449 38.83 -19.65 3.65
C THR A 449 37.33 -19.89 3.60
N ARG A 450 36.66 -19.27 2.63
CA ARG A 450 35.25 -19.47 2.32
C ARG A 450 34.24 -19.02 3.38
N LEU A 451 34.27 -17.77 3.81
CA LEU A 451 33.21 -17.22 4.66
C LEU A 451 31.96 -16.93 3.81
N PRO A 452 30.82 -17.60 4.05
CA PRO A 452 29.57 -17.26 3.37
C PRO A 452 29.02 -15.94 3.92
N VAL A 453 28.66 -15.04 3.03
CA VAL A 453 28.05 -13.75 3.39
C VAL A 453 26.62 -13.72 2.88
N HIS A 454 25.67 -13.54 3.80
CA HIS A 454 24.25 -13.51 3.53
C HIS A 454 23.62 -12.20 3.98
N PHE A 455 22.66 -11.72 3.21
CA PHE A 455 21.85 -10.55 3.54
C PHE A 455 20.37 -10.87 3.36
N ARG A 456 19.54 -10.22 4.17
CA ARG A 456 18.10 -10.14 3.98
C ARG A 456 17.68 -8.70 3.71
N VAL A 457 16.57 -8.55 3.01
CA VAL A 457 15.88 -7.29 2.83
C VAL A 457 14.55 -7.37 3.57
N ASP A 458 14.41 -6.52 4.56
CA ASP A 458 13.19 -6.39 5.36
C ASP A 458 12.30 -5.33 4.70
N SER A 459 10.99 -5.60 4.56
CA SER A 459 10.02 -4.68 3.92
C SER A 459 8.62 -4.88 4.48
N GLU A 460 8.02 -3.84 5.08
CA GLU A 460 6.68 -3.81 5.72
C GLU A 460 6.38 -5.04 6.58
N ASN A 461 6.00 -6.18 5.98
CA ASN A 461 5.65 -7.43 6.65
C ASN A 461 6.36 -8.69 6.10
N GLU A 462 7.29 -8.54 5.15
CA GLU A 462 8.00 -9.65 4.53
C GLU A 462 9.51 -9.50 4.69
N TYR A 463 10.17 -10.65 4.88
CA TYR A 463 11.62 -10.78 4.82
C TYR A 463 11.96 -11.57 3.57
N THR A 464 12.83 -11.02 2.73
CA THR A 464 13.28 -11.70 1.51
C THR A 464 14.80 -11.84 1.55
N PRO A 465 15.36 -13.04 1.28
CA PRO A 465 16.80 -13.17 1.13
C PRO A 465 17.26 -12.34 -0.08
N LEU A 466 18.44 -11.75 0.00
CA LEU A 466 19.00 -10.95 -1.09
C LEU A 466 19.48 -11.87 -2.23
N VAL A 467 18.55 -12.30 -3.08
CA VAL A 467 18.79 -13.15 -4.26
C VAL A 467 18.83 -12.34 -5.56
N SER A 468 19.26 -12.95 -6.68
CA SER A 468 19.09 -12.35 -8.02
C SER A 468 17.63 -11.89 -8.21
N PRO A 469 17.36 -10.65 -8.69
CA PRO A 469 18.22 -9.79 -9.52
C PRO A 469 19.02 -8.70 -8.76
N PHE A 470 19.16 -8.76 -7.43
CA PHE A 470 19.92 -7.75 -6.69
C PHE A 470 21.42 -7.90 -6.97
N PHE A 471 21.99 -6.94 -7.70
CA PHE A 471 23.44 -6.80 -7.81
C PHE A 471 23.99 -5.96 -6.66
N VAL A 472 25.08 -6.41 -6.05
CA VAL A 472 25.75 -5.72 -4.95
C VAL A 472 27.22 -5.44 -5.23
N THR A 473 27.72 -4.37 -4.62
CA THR A 473 29.13 -4.03 -4.53
C THR A 473 29.63 -4.25 -3.12
N VAL A 474 30.78 -4.92 -2.98
CA VAL A 474 31.45 -5.14 -1.69
C VAL A 474 32.69 -4.27 -1.65
N THR A 475 32.87 -3.50 -0.57
CA THR A 475 34.01 -2.60 -0.38
C THR A 475 34.59 -2.76 1.01
N GLU A 476 35.92 -2.81 1.14
CA GLU A 476 36.57 -2.81 2.45
C GLU A 476 36.82 -1.37 2.89
N VAL A 477 36.22 -1.00 4.02
CA VAL A 477 36.08 0.37 4.52
C VAL A 477 37.41 0.97 4.99
N ASN A 478 38.40 0.12 5.27
CA ASN A 478 39.73 0.50 5.74
C ASN A 478 40.81 0.43 4.63
N HIS A 479 40.40 0.31 3.36
CA HIS A 479 41.27 0.25 2.18
C HIS A 479 42.32 -0.87 2.20
N ARG A 480 41.99 -2.01 2.82
CA ARG A 480 42.80 -3.22 2.74
C ARG A 480 42.60 -3.90 1.38
N THR A 481 43.63 -4.60 0.91
CA THR A 481 43.64 -5.29 -0.40
C THR A 481 43.88 -6.79 -0.29
N ASN A 482 44.10 -7.31 0.91
CA ASN A 482 44.41 -8.71 1.18
C ASN A 482 43.16 -9.55 1.42
N TRP A 483 42.14 -9.34 0.59
CA TRP A 483 40.87 -10.04 0.58
C TRP A 483 40.37 -10.19 -0.86
N GLU A 484 39.58 -11.22 -1.09
CA GLU A 484 38.99 -11.54 -2.39
C GLU A 484 37.56 -12.04 -2.19
N VAL A 485 36.74 -11.89 -3.22
CA VAL A 485 35.37 -12.40 -3.24
C VAL A 485 35.21 -13.31 -4.44
N ALA A 486 34.83 -14.57 -4.21
CA ALA A 486 34.45 -15.48 -5.28
C ALA A 486 32.96 -15.36 -5.59
N GLY A 487 32.60 -15.50 -6.88
CA GLY A 487 31.25 -15.25 -7.41
C GLY A 487 31.10 -13.91 -8.14
N MET A 488 32.22 -13.22 -8.41
CA MET A 488 32.28 -11.94 -9.11
C MET A 488 32.64 -12.19 -10.59
N ASP A 489 31.77 -11.79 -11.52
CA ASP A 489 32.09 -11.76 -12.95
C ASP A 489 32.11 -10.29 -13.40
N ARG A 490 33.27 -9.81 -13.86
CA ARG A 490 33.51 -8.39 -14.26
C ARG A 490 33.15 -7.33 -13.20
N GLY A 491 33.42 -7.59 -11.92
CA GLY A 491 33.20 -6.62 -10.85
C GLY A 491 31.78 -6.61 -10.25
N PHE A 492 30.90 -7.50 -10.72
CA PHE A 492 29.53 -7.63 -10.22
C PHE A 492 29.27 -9.05 -9.71
N ILE A 493 28.55 -9.16 -8.60
CA ILE A 493 28.19 -10.43 -7.98
C ILE A 493 26.79 -10.83 -8.44
N HIS A 494 26.68 -11.96 -9.13
CA HIS A 494 25.44 -12.45 -9.75
C HIS A 494 24.62 -13.38 -8.83
N GLN A 495 25.18 -13.79 -7.69
CA GLN A 495 24.64 -14.83 -6.83
C GLN A 495 24.41 -14.38 -5.37
N CYS A 496 23.30 -14.86 -4.80
CA CYS A 496 22.74 -14.59 -3.46
C CYS A 496 23.72 -14.73 -2.27
N CYS A 497 24.85 -15.38 -2.51
CA CYS A 497 25.84 -15.71 -1.50
C CYS A 497 27.20 -15.54 -2.16
N PHE A 498 27.94 -14.53 -1.74
CA PHE A 498 29.33 -14.43 -2.14
C PHE A 498 30.21 -15.00 -1.05
N VAL A 499 31.34 -15.53 -1.49
CA VAL A 499 32.27 -16.22 -0.62
C VAL A 499 33.47 -15.31 -0.43
N LEU A 500 33.66 -14.85 0.81
CA LEU A 500 34.77 -13.99 1.16
C LEU A 500 36.00 -14.83 1.53
N PHE A 501 37.14 -14.44 0.96
CA PHE A 501 38.46 -14.94 1.28
C PHE A 501 39.28 -13.82 1.88
N SER A 502 39.99 -14.09 2.98
CA SER A 502 40.93 -13.15 3.56
C SER A 502 42.25 -13.83 3.90
N GLN A 503 43.32 -13.25 3.41
CA GLN A 503 44.71 -13.67 3.65
C GLN A 503 45.41 -12.72 4.62
N GLY A 504 44.66 -11.84 5.30
CA GLY A 504 45.19 -10.94 6.32
C GLY A 504 44.87 -11.34 7.74
N SER A 505 45.54 -10.68 8.67
CA SER A 505 45.24 -10.74 10.09
C SER A 505 44.48 -9.50 10.57
N GLU A 506 43.91 -9.62 11.76
CA GLU A 506 43.14 -8.63 12.52
C GLU A 506 41.83 -8.17 11.85
N LEU A 507 41.39 -6.95 12.14
CA LEU A 507 40.07 -6.45 11.77
C LEU A 507 39.95 -6.17 10.26
N PHE A 508 38.88 -6.69 9.66
CA PHE A 508 38.35 -6.30 8.37
C PHE A 508 36.96 -5.72 8.56
N HIS A 509 36.64 -4.68 7.78
CA HIS A 509 35.32 -4.06 7.80
C HIS A 509 34.83 -3.93 6.37
N PHE A 510 33.73 -4.62 6.07
CA PHE A 510 33.12 -4.61 4.74
C PHE A 510 31.82 -3.83 4.73
N ARG A 511 31.63 -3.05 3.67
CA ARG A 511 30.36 -2.42 3.30
C ARG A 511 29.84 -3.09 2.05
N VAL A 512 28.58 -3.49 2.11
CA VAL A 512 27.83 -4.07 0.99
C VAL A 512 26.70 -3.12 0.64
N ALA A 513 26.59 -2.76 -0.63
CA ALA A 513 25.56 -1.86 -1.13
C ALA A 513 24.98 -2.37 -2.45
N THR A 514 23.70 -2.13 -2.68
CA THR A 514 23.02 -2.43 -3.95
C THR A 514 23.42 -1.45 -5.04
N ILE A 515 23.49 -1.93 -6.28
CA ILE A 515 23.83 -1.11 -7.45
C ILE A 515 22.65 -0.22 -7.84
N PRO A 516 22.88 1.04 -8.23
CA PRO A 516 21.81 1.89 -8.76
C PRO A 516 21.04 1.20 -9.90
N GLY A 517 19.70 1.19 -9.81
CA GLY A 517 18.83 0.66 -10.86
C GLY A 517 18.30 -0.77 -10.66
N VAL A 518 18.72 -1.48 -9.60
CA VAL A 518 18.09 -2.77 -9.20
C VAL A 518 17.00 -2.58 -8.14
N SER A 519 17.03 -1.45 -7.43
CA SER A 519 16.01 -0.98 -6.50
C SER A 519 15.96 0.55 -6.54
N PHE A 520 14.82 1.15 -6.18
CA PHE A 520 14.74 2.57 -5.86
C PHE A 520 15.35 2.92 -4.51
N CYS A 521 15.62 1.93 -3.65
CA CYS A 521 16.25 2.11 -2.36
C CYS A 521 17.77 1.97 -2.47
N ASN A 522 18.49 2.87 -1.80
CA ASN A 522 19.93 2.74 -1.60
C ASN A 522 20.18 1.78 -0.43
N LEU A 523 19.96 0.49 -0.67
CA LEU A 523 20.15 -0.54 0.35
C LEU A 523 21.65 -0.74 0.59
N LEU A 524 22.06 -0.59 1.84
CA LEU A 524 23.44 -0.75 2.28
C LEU A 524 23.48 -1.34 3.70
N ASP A 525 24.48 -2.16 3.97
CA ASP A 525 24.78 -2.64 5.31
C ASP A 525 26.26 -2.99 5.43
N GLU A 526 26.75 -3.08 6.66
CA GLU A 526 28.15 -3.26 6.98
C GLU A 526 28.35 -4.44 7.94
N PHE A 527 29.52 -5.08 7.91
CA PHE A 527 29.89 -6.11 8.87
C PHE A 527 31.40 -6.14 9.11
N GLN A 528 31.83 -6.64 10.26
CA GLN A 528 33.25 -6.84 10.57
C GLN A 528 33.59 -8.25 11.01
N ILE A 529 34.83 -8.64 10.70
CA ILE A 529 35.47 -9.85 11.19
C ILE A 529 36.86 -9.51 11.72
N TYR A 530 37.29 -10.21 12.76
CA TYR A 530 38.64 -10.12 13.30
C TYR A 530 39.36 -11.46 13.11
N VAL A 531 40.41 -11.46 12.30
CA VAL A 531 41.18 -12.68 11.98
C VAL A 531 42.34 -12.82 12.96
N ASP A 532 42.33 -13.87 13.76
CA ASP A 532 43.34 -14.17 14.79
C ASP A 532 44.23 -15.35 14.38
N GLU A 533 45.29 -15.60 15.15
CA GLU A 533 46.19 -16.76 14.98
C GLU A 533 46.91 -16.80 13.62
N ALA A 534 47.13 -15.63 13.00
CA ALA A 534 47.93 -15.55 11.79
C ALA A 534 49.40 -15.92 12.07
N PRO A 535 50.06 -16.66 11.15
CA PRO A 535 51.47 -17.00 11.30
C PRO A 535 52.33 -15.73 11.30
N LEU A 536 53.50 -15.81 11.94
CA LEU A 536 54.50 -14.75 11.88
C LEU A 536 54.84 -14.45 10.42
N ALA A 537 54.78 -13.16 10.05
CA ALA A 537 55.14 -12.72 8.71
C ALA A 537 56.55 -13.19 8.36
N PHE A 538 56.75 -13.68 7.13
CA PHE A 538 58.06 -14.10 6.65
C PHE A 538 59.06 -12.91 6.69
N PRO A 539 60.30 -13.08 7.17
CA PRO A 539 60.95 -14.32 7.64
C PRO A 539 60.93 -14.48 9.18
N GLY A 540 60.01 -13.84 9.90
CA GLY A 540 59.99 -13.77 11.37
C GLY A 540 60.05 -15.13 12.07
N GLN A 541 59.30 -16.13 11.57
CA GLN A 541 59.37 -17.48 12.12
C GLN A 541 60.76 -18.11 11.93
N TYR A 542 61.36 -17.96 10.76
CA TYR A 542 62.71 -18.44 10.47
C TYR A 542 63.75 -17.73 11.36
N LEU A 543 63.66 -16.40 11.50
CA LEU A 543 64.52 -15.62 12.38
C LEU A 543 64.44 -16.10 13.84
N VAL A 544 63.22 -16.23 14.39
CA VAL A 544 63.02 -16.69 15.77
C VAL A 544 63.56 -18.11 15.93
N SER A 545 63.26 -19.03 14.99
CA SER A 545 63.77 -20.39 15.04
C SER A 545 65.30 -20.45 14.96
N THR A 546 65.94 -19.70 14.06
CA THR A 546 67.40 -19.64 13.93
C THR A 546 68.05 -19.05 15.16
N VAL A 547 67.55 -17.91 15.67
CA VAL A 547 68.09 -17.28 16.89
C VAL A 547 67.94 -18.21 18.09
N THR A 548 66.79 -18.86 18.24
CA THR A 548 66.55 -19.82 19.32
C THR A 548 67.48 -21.03 19.21
N ALA A 549 67.66 -21.57 18.00
CA ALA A 549 68.56 -22.70 17.77
C ALA A 549 70.02 -22.34 18.10
N VAL A 550 70.49 -21.16 17.69
CA VAL A 550 71.84 -20.67 18.01
C VAL A 550 72.02 -20.45 19.51
N LEU A 551 71.03 -19.86 20.20
CA LEU A 551 71.09 -19.64 21.65
C LEU A 551 71.09 -20.97 22.42
N VAL A 552 70.17 -21.89 22.10
CA VAL A 552 70.08 -23.19 22.76
C VAL A 552 71.34 -24.02 22.47
N GLY A 553 71.77 -24.07 21.20
CA GLY A 553 73.00 -24.76 20.81
C GLY A 553 74.23 -24.18 21.50
N GLY A 554 74.34 -22.85 21.59
CA GLY A 554 75.40 -22.15 22.30
C GLY A 554 75.41 -22.46 23.79
N ILE A 555 74.25 -22.46 24.45
CA ILE A 555 74.13 -22.82 25.88
C ILE A 555 74.54 -24.28 26.10
N ILE A 556 74.07 -25.20 25.27
CA ILE A 556 74.43 -26.63 25.35
C ILE A 556 75.94 -26.81 25.15
N PHE A 557 76.52 -26.15 24.15
CA PHE A 557 77.96 -26.22 23.88
C PHE A 557 78.79 -25.69 25.05
N VAL A 558 78.39 -24.55 25.65
CA VAL A 558 79.05 -24.00 26.84
C VAL A 558 78.95 -24.97 28.01
N ILE A 559 77.77 -25.54 28.29
CA ILE A 559 77.58 -26.54 29.36
C ILE A 559 78.46 -27.77 29.13
N PHE A 560 78.52 -28.26 27.90
CA PHE A 560 79.34 -29.40 27.51
C PHE A 560 80.84 -29.12 27.72
N MET A 561 81.34 -27.95 27.29
CA MET A 561 82.73 -27.54 27.53
C MET A 561 83.04 -27.46 29.03
N LEU A 562 82.12 -26.92 29.83
CA LEU A 562 82.29 -26.82 31.28
C LEU A 562 82.36 -28.20 31.97
N GLN A 563 81.59 -29.18 31.48
CA GLN A 563 81.64 -30.56 31.95
C GLN A 563 82.95 -31.26 31.55
N ILE A 564 83.41 -31.14 30.30
CA ILE A 564 84.65 -31.74 29.81
C ILE A 564 85.87 -31.23 30.57
N TYR A 565 85.97 -29.92 30.76
CA TYR A 565 87.12 -29.31 31.44
C TYR A 565 87.01 -29.37 32.98
N LYS A 566 86.01 -30.06 33.55
CA LYS A 566 85.72 -30.16 35.00
C LYS A 566 85.76 -28.79 35.69
N ILE A 567 85.32 -27.73 35.01
CA ILE A 567 85.36 -26.38 35.55
C ILE A 567 84.18 -26.22 36.50
N ASN A 568 84.44 -26.31 37.80
CA ASN A 568 83.41 -26.17 38.83
C ASN A 568 83.06 -24.69 39.07
N ILE A 569 82.22 -24.12 38.20
CA ILE A 569 81.81 -22.69 38.25
C ILE A 569 81.13 -22.34 39.58
N TRP A 570 80.44 -23.29 40.21
CA TRP A 570 79.73 -23.09 41.47
C TRP A 570 80.66 -22.60 42.60
N ASN A 571 81.92 -23.04 42.61
CA ASN A 571 82.92 -22.59 43.58
C ASN A 571 83.42 -21.15 43.30
N LYS A 572 83.49 -20.73 42.02
CA LYS A 572 83.87 -19.35 41.62
C LYS A 572 82.74 -18.35 41.84
N VAL A 573 81.48 -18.76 41.67
CA VAL A 573 80.31 -17.89 41.94
C VAL A 573 80.11 -17.74 43.46
N LYS A 574 80.22 -18.82 44.24
CA LYS A 574 80.23 -18.73 45.72
C LYS A 574 81.37 -17.84 46.24
N SER A 575 82.57 -17.90 45.66
CA SER A 575 83.68 -17.06 46.13
C SER A 575 83.53 -15.58 45.78
N LYS A 576 82.88 -15.23 44.66
CA LYS A 576 82.54 -13.84 44.31
C LYS A 576 81.41 -13.26 45.16
N VAL A 577 80.40 -14.06 45.51
CA VAL A 577 79.31 -13.64 46.42
C VAL A 577 79.84 -13.50 47.86
N ARG A 578 80.74 -14.39 48.31
CA ARG A 578 81.34 -14.34 49.66
C ARG A 578 82.39 -13.22 49.82
N LYS A 579 83.05 -12.79 48.73
CA LYS A 579 84.02 -11.66 48.76
C LYS A 579 83.40 -10.27 48.93
N LYS A 580 82.09 -10.10 48.70
CA LYS A 580 81.42 -8.79 48.93
C LYS A 580 81.11 -8.51 50.42
N ASN A 581 81.24 -9.49 51.33
CA ASN A 581 80.86 -9.34 52.75
C ASN A 581 82.04 -9.30 53.75
N LYS A 582 83.27 -8.94 53.33
CA LYS A 582 84.35 -8.63 54.28
C LYS A 582 84.61 -7.13 54.31
N VAL A 583 83.87 -6.42 55.17
CA VAL A 583 84.28 -5.13 55.72
C VAL A 583 85.34 -5.42 56.77
N SER A 584 86.53 -4.85 56.62
CA SER A 584 87.61 -4.91 57.61
C SER A 584 87.28 -4.01 58.79
N VAL A 585 87.25 -4.58 59.98
CA VAL A 585 87.29 -3.85 61.25
C VAL A 585 88.76 -3.54 61.55
N SER A 586 89.10 -2.26 61.74
CA SER A 586 90.27 -1.88 62.53
C SER A 586 89.81 -0.97 63.68
N GLU A 587 90.01 -1.48 64.89
CA GLU A 587 90.19 -0.78 66.17
C GLU A 587 91.18 0.40 66.05
N THR A 588 91.26 1.45 66.89
CA THR A 588 90.45 2.11 67.94
C THR A 588 91.25 3.39 68.29
N SER A 589 90.62 4.51 68.66
CA SER A 589 90.95 5.32 69.87
C SER A 589 90.65 6.83 69.77
N ALA A 590 90.11 7.33 70.90
CA ALA A 590 90.31 8.65 71.51
C ALA A 590 89.52 9.85 70.88
N THR A 591 88.82 10.76 71.58
CA THR A 591 88.62 11.08 73.02
C THR A 591 87.51 12.17 73.09
N VAL A 592 86.58 12.09 74.07
CA VAL A 592 86.00 13.19 74.90
C VAL A 592 85.25 14.35 74.18
N THR A 593 84.03 14.78 74.53
CA THR A 593 83.52 15.24 75.85
C THR A 593 81.99 15.39 75.80
N SER A 594 81.38 15.29 76.98
CA SER A 594 80.05 15.73 77.45
C SER A 594 79.40 16.95 76.80
N ALA A 595 78.06 16.94 76.72
CA ALA A 595 77.20 17.89 77.46
C ALA A 595 75.71 17.48 77.43
N SER A 596 75.10 17.61 78.60
CA SER A 596 73.69 17.43 78.99
C SER A 596 72.81 18.62 78.63
N SER A 597 71.54 18.40 78.30
CA SER A 597 70.34 18.81 79.07
C SER A 597 69.08 18.31 78.38
#